data_AF-A0A6I1YX38-F1
#
_entry.id   AF-A0A6I1YX38-F1
#
_cell.length_a   1.000
_cell.length_b   1.000
_cell.length_c   1.000
_cell.angle_alpha   90.00
_cell.angle_beta   90.00
_cell.angle_gamma   90.00
#
_symmetry.space_group_name_H-M   'P 1'
#
loop_
_entity.id
_entity.type
_entity.pdbx_description
1 polymer ?
#
loop_
_entity_poly.entity_id
_entity_poly.type
_entity_poly.pdbx_seq_one_letter_code
_entity_poly.pdbx_strand_id
1 'polypeptide(L)' 'MRDVQCTVEARATYDTLPAERRAQLDKAVRILARDPFRKTSTAPLGPDEHLRRAYVAPGLKLEYMVDEADAQ' A
#
# COMPACT_ATOMS: atom_id res chain seq x y z
N MET A 1 12.35 8.27 0.41
CA MET A 1 11.26 7.49 1.03
C MET A 1 10.03 8.33 0.85
N ARG A 2 9.02 7.83 0.14
CA ARG A 2 7.84 8.63 -0.22
C ARG A 2 6.99 8.92 1.01
N ASP A 3 6.32 10.08 0.99
CA ASP A 3 5.26 10.37 1.96
C ASP A 3 4.08 9.40 1.73
N VAL A 4 3.42 8.99 2.81
CA VAL A 4 2.29 8.06 2.72
C VAL A 4 1.08 8.73 3.32
N GLN A 5 0.12 9.03 2.44
CA GLN A 5 -1.19 9.52 2.81
C GLN A 5 -2.20 8.37 2.75
N CYS A 6 -3.20 8.43 3.61
CA CYS A 6 -4.30 7.46 3.62
C CYS A 6 -5.64 8.20 3.66
N THR A 7 -6.64 7.61 3.01
CA THR A 7 -8.00 8.14 3.10
C THR A 7 -8.58 7.86 4.49
N VAL A 8 -9.65 8.57 4.84
CA VAL A 8 -10.35 8.38 6.10
C VAL A 8 -10.91 6.95 6.21
N GLU A 9 -11.38 6.38 5.12
CA GLU A 9 -11.92 5.02 5.04
C GLU A 9 -10.83 3.96 5.24
N ALA A 10 -9.65 4.18 4.65
CA ALA A 10 -8.50 3.31 4.83
C ALA A 10 -8.04 3.33 6.30
N ARG A 11 -8.04 4.52 6.93
CA ARG A 11 -7.70 4.65 8.34
C ARG A 11 -8.72 3.97 9.26
N ALA A 12 -10.00 4.19 9.03
CA ALA A 12 -11.07 3.53 9.78
C ALA A 12 -10.96 2.00 9.68
N THR A 13 -10.69 1.48 8.48
CA THR A 13 -10.47 0.04 8.27
C THR A 13 -9.26 -0.45 9.06
N TYR A 14 -8.14 0.25 8.98
CA TYR A 14 -6.92 -0.09 9.74
C TYR A 14 -7.17 -0.14 11.25
N ASP A 15 -7.92 0.82 11.80
CA ASP A 15 -8.18 0.90 13.23
C ASP A 15 -9.03 -0.28 13.76
N THR A 16 -9.81 -0.94 12.88
CA THR A 16 -10.56 -2.17 13.24
C THR A 16 -9.71 -3.44 13.21
N LEU A 17 -8.49 -3.40 12.67
CA LEU A 17 -7.65 -4.58 12.55
C LEU A 17 -7.04 -5.02 13.90
N PRO A 18 -6.88 -6.33 14.14
CA PRO A 18 -6.07 -6.83 15.25
C PRO A 18 -4.65 -6.25 15.22
N ALA A 19 -4.01 -6.11 16.39
CA ALA A 19 -2.69 -5.49 16.51
C ALA A 19 -1.62 -6.15 15.61
N GLU A 20 -1.65 -7.48 15.50
CA GLU A 20 -0.75 -8.22 14.61
C GLU A 20 -0.94 -7.86 13.14
N ARG A 21 -2.21 -7.74 12.69
CA ARG A 21 -2.55 -7.34 11.32
C ARG A 21 -2.13 -5.90 11.04
N ARG A 22 -2.28 -4.99 12.01
CA ARG A 22 -1.77 -3.61 11.92
C ARG A 22 -0.25 -3.59 11.73
N ALA A 23 0.49 -4.36 12.53
CA ALA A 23 1.95 -4.44 12.40
C ALA A 23 2.41 -5.01 11.04
N GLN A 24 1.70 -6.00 10.50
CA GLN A 24 1.95 -6.53 9.15
C GLN A 24 1.73 -5.46 8.09
N LEU A 25 0.64 -4.69 8.19
CA LEU A 25 0.35 -3.61 7.25
C LEU A 25 1.40 -2.50 7.34
N ASP A 26 1.76 -2.05 8.54
CA ASP A 26 2.77 -1.01 8.75
C ASP A 26 4.12 -1.39 8.14
N LYS A 27 4.53 -2.66 8.31
CA LYS A 27 5.74 -3.19 7.69
C LYS A 27 5.65 -3.14 6.17
N ALA A 28 4.52 -3.56 5.60
CA ALA A 28 4.31 -3.55 4.16
C ALA A 28 4.32 -2.12 3.59
N VAL A 29 3.63 -1.18 4.24
CA VAL A 29 3.62 0.24 3.85
C VAL A 29 5.02 0.83 3.82
N ARG A 30 5.87 0.53 4.81
CA ARG A 30 7.28 0.98 4.83
C ARG A 30 8.10 0.42 3.65
N ILE A 31 7.82 -0.83 3.23
CA ILE A 31 8.48 -1.44 2.07
C ILE A 31 7.99 -0.75 0.79
N LEU A 32 6.68 -0.56 0.65
CA LEU A 32 6.08 0.05 -0.55
C LEU A 32 6.43 1.54 -0.70
N ALA A 33 6.56 2.29 0.40
CA ALA A 33 7.04 3.67 0.37
C ALA A 33 8.48 3.81 -0.15
N ARG A 34 9.26 2.71 -0.14
CA ARG A 34 10.61 2.64 -0.71
C ARG A 34 10.58 2.11 -2.14
N ASP A 35 9.82 1.03 -2.38
CA ASP A 35 9.69 0.38 -3.68
C ASP A 35 8.21 0.07 -3.99
N PRO A 36 7.47 1.04 -4.56
CA PRO A 36 6.03 0.90 -4.78
C PRO A 36 5.69 0.05 -6.00
N PHE A 37 6.66 -0.29 -6.86
CA PHE A 37 6.43 -1.09 -8.08
C PHE A 37 7.01 -2.51 -7.97
N ARG A 38 7.26 -2.97 -6.75
CA ARG A 38 7.89 -4.26 -6.49
C ARG A 38 7.17 -5.41 -7.20
N LYS A 39 7.82 -5.97 -8.22
CA LYS A 39 7.20 -6.91 -9.18
C LYS A 39 6.66 -8.20 -8.56
N THR A 40 7.24 -8.65 -7.44
CA THR A 40 6.87 -9.91 -6.78
C THR A 40 5.66 -9.80 -5.87
N SER A 41 5.23 -8.58 -5.53
CA SER A 41 4.28 -8.36 -4.43
C SER A 41 3.21 -7.33 -4.77
N THR A 42 3.30 -6.71 -5.95
CA THR A 42 2.36 -5.69 -6.42
C THR A 42 1.86 -6.02 -7.82
N ALA A 43 0.64 -5.61 -8.14
CA ALA A 43 0.06 -5.72 -9.46
C ALA A 43 -0.63 -4.41 -9.84
N PRO A 44 -0.68 -4.03 -11.13
CA PRO A 44 -1.47 -2.89 -11.57
C PRO A 44 -2.96 -3.14 -11.32
N LEU A 45 -3.69 -2.05 -11.03
CA LEU A 45 -5.12 -2.04 -10.79
C LEU A 45 -5.79 -1.32 -11.97
N GLY A 46 -5.97 -2.07 -13.06
CA GLY A 46 -6.49 -1.52 -14.32
C GLY A 46 -5.38 -1.06 -15.28
N PRO A 47 -5.72 -0.20 -16.25
CA PRO A 47 -4.78 0.26 -17.28
C PRO A 47 -3.79 1.32 -16.79
N ASP A 48 -4.08 1.97 -15.65
CA ASP A 48 -3.21 2.95 -15.01
C ASP A 48 -2.09 2.23 -14.23
N GLU A 49 -0.83 2.51 -14.55
CA GLU A 49 0.31 1.87 -13.92
C GLU A 49 0.58 2.34 -12.48
N HIS A 50 0.11 3.54 -12.13
CA HIS A 50 0.24 4.16 -10.82
C HIS A 50 -0.79 3.66 -9.83
N LEU A 51 -1.94 3.18 -10.32
CA LEU A 51 -2.92 2.46 -9.51
C LEU A 51 -2.45 1.02 -9.30
N ARG A 52 -2.20 0.66 -8.04
CA ARG A 52 -1.59 -0.61 -7.69
C ARG A 52 -2.31 -1.30 -6.55
N ARG A 53 -2.17 -2.62 -6.51
CA ARG A 53 -2.53 -3.44 -5.35
C ARG A 53 -1.35 -4.26 -4.87
N ALA A 54 -1.30 -4.52 -3.57
CA ALA A 54 -0.36 -5.42 -2.94
C ALA A 54 -1.08 -6.42 -2.03
N TYR A 55 -0.63 -7.67 -2.04
CA TYR A 55 -1.04 -8.68 -1.07
C TYR A 55 0.01 -8.73 0.04
N VAL A 56 -0.35 -8.22 1.22
CA VAL A 56 0.61 -7.98 2.30
C VAL A 56 0.63 -9.10 3.34
N ALA A 57 -0.49 -9.83 3.45
CA ALA A 57 -0.64 -11.04 4.24
C ALA A 57 -1.86 -11.84 3.74
N PRO A 58 -2.03 -13.13 4.11
CA PRO A 58 -3.22 -13.89 3.74
C PRO A 58 -4.51 -13.18 4.16
N GLY A 59 -5.37 -12.85 3.19
CA GLY A 59 -6.62 -12.12 3.41
C GLY A 59 -6.46 -10.61 3.65
N LEU A 60 -5.26 -10.04 3.51
CA LEU A 60 -5.02 -8.60 3.64
C LEU A 60 -4.42 -8.04 2.34
N LYS A 61 -5.22 -7.22 1.64
CA LYS A 61 -4.79 -6.47 0.46
C LYS A 61 -4.68 -4.98 0.80
N LEU A 62 -3.77 -4.31 0.10
CA LEU A 62 -3.69 -2.86 0.06
C LEU A 62 -3.87 -2.41 -1.39
N GLU A 63 -4.72 -1.41 -1.61
CA GLU A 63 -4.86 -0.71 -2.90
C GLU A 63 -4.35 0.71 -2.69
N TYR A 64 -3.49 1.19 -3.57
CA TYR A 64 -2.83 2.48 -3.43
C TYR A 64 -2.52 3.08 -4.81
N MET A 65 -2.33 4.40 -4.82
CA MET A 65 -1.84 5.16 -5.96
C MET A 65 -0.40 5.61 -5.66
N VAL A 66 0.44 5.66 -6.69
CA VAL A 66 1.76 6.33 -6.63
C VAL A 66 1.66 7.67 -7.33
N ASP A 67 1.75 8.76 -6.57
CA ASP A 67 1.82 10.11 -7.15
C ASP A 67 3.19 10.33 -7.82
N GLU A 68 3.20 11.00 -8.98
CA GLU A 68 4.39 11.26 -9.81
C GLU A 68 5.26 12.42 -9.28
N ALA A 69 4.98 12.97 -8.11
CA ALA A 69 5.81 14.02 -7.50
C ALA A 69 7.29 13.60 -7.23
N ASP A 70 7.63 12.32 -7.39
CA ASP A 70 8.98 11.74 -7.22
C ASP A 70 9.51 11.07 -8.52
N ALA A 71 9.12 11.57 -9.69
CA ALA A 71 9.73 11.23 -10.98
C ALA A 71 10.32 12.50 -11.64
N GLN A 72 11.46 12.96 -11.09
CA GLN A 72 12.35 13.95 -11.72
C GLN A 72 13.79 13.50 -11.55
#